data_AF-A0A4E0RGA7-F1
#
_entry.id   AF-A0A4E0RGA7-F1
#
_cell.length_a   1.000
_cell.length_b   1.000
_cell.length_c   1.000
_cell.angle_alpha   90.00
_cell.angle_beta   90.00
_cell.angle_gamma   90.00
#
_symmetry.space_group_name_H-M   'P 1'
#
loop_
_entity.id
_entity.type
_entity.pdbx_description
1 polymer ?
#
loop_
_entity_poly.entity_id
_entity_poly.type
_entity_poly.pdbx_seq_one_letter_code
_entity_poly.pdbx_strand_id
1 'polypeptide(L)' 'MKVHEKIRSMRQSKGWSQPDMAEKLDMSVNGYANIERGETDVQVSRLEKIAETFGMDLLELLNFGEKNVF' A
#
# COMPACT_ATOMS: atom_id res chain seq x y z
N MET A 1 -8.57 -2.93 -9.80
CA MET A 1 -7.57 -1.97 -9.28
C MET A 1 -6.23 -2.66 -9.22
N LYS A 2 -5.15 -1.99 -9.62
CA LYS A 2 -3.78 -2.47 -9.42
C LYS A 2 -3.37 -2.30 -7.96
N VAL A 3 -2.35 -3.03 -7.50
CA VAL A 3 -1.89 -3.03 -6.10
C VAL A 3 -1.55 -1.61 -5.61
N HIS A 4 -0.86 -0.81 -6.41
CA HIS A 4 -0.51 0.57 -6.04
C HIS A 4 -1.74 1.48 -5.85
N GLU A 5 -2.81 1.26 -6.61
CA GLU A 5 -4.08 1.97 -6.44
C GLU A 5 -4.76 1.55 -5.13
N LYS A 6 -4.72 0.25 -4.79
CA LYS A 6 -5.26 -0.28 -3.52
C LYS A 6 -4.54 0.35 -2.32
N ILE A 7 -3.20 0.39 -2.36
CA ILE A 7 -2.36 1.03 -1.32
C ILE A 7 -2.75 2.50 -1.11
N ARG A 8 -2.90 3.25 -2.21
CA ARG A 8 -3.31 4.65 -2.16
C ARG A 8 -4.70 4.83 -1.56
N SER A 9 -5.67 4.05 -2.01
CA SER A 9 -7.05 4.11 -1.50
C SER A 9 -7.13 3.79 -0.02
N MET A 10 -6.38 2.80 0.45
CA MET A 10 -6.35 2.46 1.87
C MET A 10 -5.66 3.51 2.73
N ARG A 11 -4.55 4.10 2.25
CA ARG A 11 -3.92 5.22 2.94
C ARG A 11 -4.91 6.37 3.12
N GLN A 12 -5.64 6.72 2.06
CA GLN A 12 -6.64 7.78 2.09
C GLN A 12 -7.82 7.44 3.02
N SER A 13 -8.29 6.20 3.06
CA SER A 13 -9.39 5.79 3.95
C SER A 13 -9.00 5.83 5.44
N LYS A 14 -7.71 5.66 5.74
CA LYS A 14 -7.14 5.86 7.08
C LYS A 14 -6.86 7.33 7.42
N GLY A 15 -7.04 8.25 6.47
CA GLY A 15 -6.75 9.67 6.65
C GLY A 15 -5.25 10.03 6.72
N TRP A 16 -4.37 9.12 6.27
CA TRP A 16 -2.93 9.33 6.33
C TRP A 16 -2.42 10.13 5.12
N SER A 17 -1.50 11.05 5.34
CA SER A 17 -0.76 11.72 4.26
C SER A 17 0.35 10.80 3.71
N GLN A 18 0.91 11.14 2.54
CA GLN A 18 2.07 10.41 2.00
C GLN A 18 3.28 10.49 2.95
N PRO A 19 3.61 11.64 3.57
CA PRO A 19 4.61 11.70 4.64
C PRO A 19 4.33 10.74 5.81
N ASP A 20 3.10 10.70 6.32
CA ASP A 20 2.77 9.82 7.46
C ASP A 20 3.01 8.34 7.13
N MET A 21 2.65 7.92 5.90
CA MET A 21 2.87 6.54 5.48
C MET A 21 4.34 6.25 5.22
N ALA A 22 5.09 7.21 4.65
CA ALA A 22 6.52 7.07 4.42
C ALA A 22 7.30 6.94 5.74
N GLU A 23 6.91 7.70 6.77
CA GLU A 23 7.45 7.58 8.12
C GLU A 23 7.17 6.20 8.73
N LYS A 24 5.93 5.70 8.63
CA LYS A 24 5.58 4.35 9.11
C LYS A 24 6.37 3.22 8.45
N LEU A 25 6.73 3.41 7.17
CA LEU A 25 7.44 2.42 6.36
C LEU A 25 8.96 2.59 6.35
N ASP A 26 9.48 3.53 7.13
CA ASP A 26 10.89 3.92 7.17
C ASP A 26 11.47 4.10 5.76
N MET A 27 10.85 5.01 4.98
CA MET A 27 11.27 5.30 3.62
C MET A 27 11.07 6.77 3.25
N SER A 28 11.66 7.18 2.13
CA SER A 28 11.46 8.55 1.63
C SER A 28 10.03 8.76 1.13
N VAL A 29 9.50 9.98 1.33
CA VAL A 29 8.19 10.39 0.83
C VAL A 29 8.10 10.21 -0.69
N ASN A 30 9.14 10.58 -1.42
CA ASN A 30 9.21 10.41 -2.88
C ASN A 30 9.18 8.92 -3.26
N GLY A 31 9.92 8.06 -2.55
CA GLY A 31 9.88 6.63 -2.78
C GLY A 31 8.47 6.07 -2.59
N TYR A 32 7.77 6.48 -1.53
CA TYR A 32 6.39 6.05 -1.31
C TYR A 32 5.43 6.59 -2.38
N ALA A 33 5.60 7.86 -2.79
CA ALA A 33 4.78 8.45 -3.84
C ALA A 33 4.97 7.76 -5.20
N ASN A 34 6.18 7.32 -5.54
CA ASN A 34 6.46 6.51 -6.74
C ASN A 34 5.72 5.16 -6.69
N ILE A 35 5.64 4.54 -5.50
CA ILE A 35 4.85 3.32 -5.29
C ILE A 35 3.39 3.58 -5.65
N GLU A 36 2.75 4.62 -5.10
CA GLU A 36 1.34 4.90 -5.37
C GLU A 36 1.04 5.21 -6.85
N ARG A 37 2.01 5.77 -7.57
CA ARG A 37 1.92 6.06 -9.01
C ARG A 37 2.22 4.84 -9.90
N GLY A 38 2.75 3.74 -9.33
CA GLY A 38 3.15 2.56 -10.08
C GLY A 38 4.42 2.78 -10.92
N GLU A 39 5.25 3.74 -10.54
CA GLU A 39 6.52 4.06 -11.23
C GLU A 39 7.69 3.19 -10.76
N THR A 40 7.48 2.37 -9.74
CA THR A 40 8.51 1.49 -9.17
C THR A 40 7.89 0.14 -8.86
N ASP A 41 8.55 -0.92 -9.34
CA ASP A 41 8.21 -2.29 -8.96
C ASP A 41 8.55 -2.50 -7.48
N VAL A 42 7.53 -2.90 -6.72
CA VAL A 42 7.65 -3.07 -5.27
C VAL A 42 8.00 -4.51 -4.96
N GLN A 43 9.10 -4.70 -4.23
CA GLN A 43 9.48 -6.02 -3.74
C GLN A 43 8.43 -6.57 -2.76
N VAL A 44 8.24 -7.89 -2.77
CA VAL A 44 7.27 -8.58 -1.90
C VAL A 44 7.46 -8.21 -0.42
N SER A 45 8.71 -8.17 0.05
CA SER A 45 9.05 -7.78 1.43
C SER A 45 8.57 -6.38 1.83
N ARG A 46 8.45 -5.46 0.86
CA ARG A 46 7.89 -4.13 1.11
C ARG A 46 6.36 -4.15 1.07
N LEU A 47 5.75 -4.97 0.23
CA LEU A 47 4.30 -5.18 0.26
C LEU A 47 3.85 -5.79 1.58
N GLU A 48 4.63 -6.71 2.16
CA GLU A 48 4.41 -7.28 3.50
C GLU A 48 4.39 -6.17 4.56
N LYS A 49 5.42 -5.32 4.61
CA LYS A 49 5.46 -4.17 5.54
C LYS A 49 4.29 -3.20 5.35
N ILE A 50 3.86 -2.99 4.11
CA ILE A 50 2.69 -2.16 3.81
C ILE A 50 1.43 -2.81 4.37
N ALA A 51 1.23 -4.11 4.18
CA ALA A 51 0.10 -4.85 4.73
C ALA A 51 0.11 -4.81 6.28
N GLU A 52 1.26 -5.06 6.91
CA GLU A 52 1.47 -4.95 8.36
C GLU A 52 1.12 -3.54 8.87
N THR A 53 1.53 -2.49 8.17
CA THR A 53 1.22 -1.09 8.53
C THR A 53 -0.29 -0.84 8.50
N PHE A 54 -1.01 -1.49 7.59
CA PHE A 54 -2.47 -1.43 7.53
C PHE A 54 -3.17 -2.37 8.51
N GLY A 55 -2.42 -3.25 9.20
CA GLY A 55 -2.93 -4.23 10.14
C GLY A 55 -3.65 -5.40 9.46
N MET A 56 -3.13 -5.85 8.31
CA MET A 56 -3.72 -6.93 7.50
C MET A 56 -2.65 -7.83 6.89
N ASP A 57 -3.06 -8.98 6.37
CA ASP A 57 -2.16 -9.89 5.68
C ASP A 57 -1.86 -9.45 4.24
N LEU A 58 -0.71 -9.87 3.70
CA LEU A 58 -0.33 -9.57 2.31
C LEU A 58 -1.41 -10.04 1.32
N LEU A 59 -1.99 -11.23 1.53
CA LEU A 59 -3.05 -11.75 0.65
C LEU A 59 -4.31 -10.89 0.71
N GLU A 60 -4.64 -10.32 1.87
CA GLU A 60 -5.76 -9.39 2.01
C GLU A 60 -5.50 -8.10 1.25
N LEU A 61 -4.28 -7.54 1.34
CA LEU A 61 -3.86 -6.38 0.56
C LEU A 61 -3.98 -6.65 -0.95
N LEU A 62 -3.53 -7.83 -1.41
CA LEU A 62 -3.57 -8.20 -2.82
C LEU A 62 -5.00 -8.44 -3.32
N ASN A 63 -5.88 -8.98 -2.48
CA ASN A 63 -7.30 -9.23 -2.81
C ASN A 63 -8.22 -8.03 -2.52
N PHE A 64 -7.74 -6.97 -1.88
CA PHE A 64 -8.56 -5.83 -1.46
C PHE A 64 -9.36 -5.24 -2.64
N GLY A 65 -10.67 -5.07 -2.46
CA GLY A 65 -11.56 -4.54 -3.50
C GLY A 65 -11.99 -5.54 -4.58
N GLU A 66 -11.51 -6.79 -4.54
CA GLU A 66 -12.06 -7.87 -5.36
C GLU A 66 -13.12 -8.61 -4.54
N LYS A 67 -14.39 -8.47 -4.94
CA LYS A 67 -15.43 -9.38 -4.48
C LYS A 67 -15.08 -10.76 -5.03
N ASN A 68 -14.59 -11.66 -4.20
CA ASN A 68 -14.63 -13.08 -4.51
C ASN A 68 -16.11 -13.47 -4.60
N VAL A 69 -16.66 -13.42 -5.82
CA VAL A 69 -17.96 -13.98 -6.12
C VAL A 69 -17.73 -15.48 -6.26
N PHE A 70 -18.01 -16.22 -5.19
CA PHE A 70 -18.29 -17.65 -5.27
C PHE A 70 -19.79 -17.85 -5.49
#